data_AF-A0A352PXL9-F1
#
_entry.id   AF-A0A352PXL9-F1
#
_cell.length_a   1.000
_cell.length_b   1.000
_cell.length_c   1.000
_cell.angle_alpha   90.00
_cell.angle_beta   90.00
_cell.angle_gamma   90.00
#
_symmetry.space_group_name_H-M   'P 1'
#
loop_
_entity.id
_entity.type
_entity.pdbx_description
1 polymer ?
#
loop_
_entity_poly.entity_id
_entity_poly.type
_entity_poly.pdbx_seq_one_letter_code
_entity_poly.pdbx_strand_id
1 'polypeptide(L)'
;MPEHLEVPGGKGFASSPFGSVTLRWNGGLKSCMTSDGKEKRGHRRQGRSRRTLLLTAVLVIASQLGVGILLDRYPTKVRFMAAGAIVKALQRLSKPTDILFLGSSRFGNAVNTFELSRLIYLSCGDQTPLIVNAALPAADPYSMDFLLRFFVDHGIKPGVVVIEVSPETIKLAAAFQPVQVTRILTWKELPEAMSDLIEGRQYSRLMSSRLIPIFLYRKELL
;
A
#
# COMPACT_ATOMS: atom_id res chain seq x y z
N MET A 1 -41.22 -16.89 19.05
CA MET A 1 -40.79 -17.20 20.43
C MET A 1 -39.61 -16.30 20.78
N PRO A 2 -39.81 -15.26 21.60
CA PRO A 2 -38.73 -14.53 22.25
C PRO A 2 -38.68 -14.91 23.74
N GLU A 3 -37.50 -15.31 24.23
CA GLU A 3 -37.24 -15.55 25.64
C GLU A 3 -37.08 -14.22 26.39
N HIS A 4 -37.96 -14.04 27.38
CA HIS A 4 -37.80 -13.12 28.50
C HIS A 4 -36.74 -13.67 29.46
N LEU A 5 -35.90 -12.78 30.01
CA LEU A 5 -35.31 -13.00 31.33
C LEU A 5 -35.06 -11.65 32.02
N GLU A 6 -35.96 -11.34 32.96
CA GLU A 6 -35.76 -10.37 34.04
C GLU A 6 -34.90 -11.01 35.14
N VAL A 7 -33.99 -10.23 35.74
CA VAL A 7 -33.58 -10.36 37.16
C VAL A 7 -32.99 -9.01 37.64
N PRO A 8 -32.85 -8.73 38.96
CA PRO A 8 -33.47 -7.59 39.61
C PRO A 8 -32.45 -6.62 40.24
N GLY A 9 -32.97 -5.54 40.83
CA GLY A 9 -32.18 -4.55 41.56
C GLY A 9 -31.52 -5.06 42.85
N GLY A 10 -30.45 -4.37 43.23
CA GLY A 10 -29.79 -4.52 44.52
C GLY A 10 -28.89 -3.31 44.81
N LYS A 11 -29.35 -2.42 45.69
CA LYS A 11 -28.55 -1.37 46.31
C LYS A 11 -27.52 -2.00 47.25
N GLY A 12 -26.30 -1.48 47.27
CA GLY A 12 -25.26 -1.90 48.22
C GLY A 12 -24.13 -0.88 48.32
N PHE A 13 -24.30 0.05 49.26
CA PHE A 13 -23.29 0.97 49.76
C PHE A 13 -22.29 0.16 50.61
N ALA A 14 -20.98 0.24 50.35
CA ALA A 14 -19.95 -0.09 51.34
C ALA A 14 -18.60 0.54 50.99
N SER A 15 -18.29 1.56 51.76
CA SER A 15 -17.00 2.18 52.01
C SER A 15 -15.86 1.17 52.27
N SER A 16 -14.67 1.46 51.73
CA SER A 16 -13.41 1.03 52.34
C SER A 16 -12.29 2.07 52.10
N PRO A 17 -11.28 2.11 52.98
CA PRO A 17 -10.62 3.34 53.40
C PRO A 17 -9.23 3.48 52.76
N PHE A 18 -8.96 4.59 52.08
CA PHE A 18 -7.59 4.93 51.73
C PHE A 18 -7.08 6.02 52.68
N GLY A 19 -6.26 5.57 53.62
CA GLY A 19 -5.55 6.40 54.57
C GLY A 19 -4.66 7.42 53.87
N SER A 20 -4.81 8.66 54.31
CA SER A 20 -3.93 9.78 54.03
C SER A 20 -2.54 9.50 54.62
N VAL A 21 -1.56 9.20 53.78
CA VAL A 21 -0.15 9.19 54.17
C VAL A 21 0.37 10.63 54.11
N THR A 22 0.36 11.31 55.26
CA THR A 22 1.06 12.57 55.47
C THR A 22 2.56 12.30 55.66
N LEU A 23 3.35 12.52 54.61
CA LEU A 23 4.81 12.52 54.72
C LEU A 23 5.26 13.84 55.35
N ARG A 24 5.69 13.72 56.61
CA ARG A 24 6.28 14.76 57.45
C ARG A 24 7.69 15.07 56.94
N TRP A 25 7.88 16.21 56.28
CA TRP A 25 9.20 16.68 55.84
C TRP A 25 9.87 17.43 57.00
N ASN A 26 10.89 16.80 57.60
CA ASN A 26 11.71 17.40 58.65
C ASN A 26 12.81 18.25 57.99
N GLY A 27 12.86 19.52 58.35
CA GLY A 27 13.84 20.47 57.83
C GLY A 27 15.26 20.25 58.35
N GLY A 28 16.20 20.78 57.58
CA GLY A 28 17.46 21.29 58.12
C GLY A 28 18.71 20.53 57.69
N LEU A 29 19.34 20.99 56.60
CA LEU A 29 20.75 21.39 56.66
C LEU A 29 21.13 22.22 55.43
N LYS A 30 21.49 23.47 55.73
CA LYS A 30 22.15 24.41 54.84
C LYS A 30 23.45 23.76 54.35
N SER A 31 23.60 23.62 53.04
CA SER A 31 24.91 23.52 52.41
C SER A 31 25.03 24.62 51.37
N CYS A 32 25.72 25.68 51.76
CA CYS A 32 26.17 26.75 50.91
C CYS A 32 27.39 26.20 50.15
N MET A 33 27.20 25.74 48.91
CA MET A 33 28.32 25.33 48.06
C MET A 33 27.95 25.47 46.57
N THR A 34 28.50 26.54 45.98
CA THR A 34 28.85 26.72 44.56
C THR A 34 27.75 26.46 43.53
N SER A 35 26.92 27.48 43.31
CA SER A 35 26.07 27.61 42.11
C SER A 35 26.85 28.33 40.99
N ASP A 36 27.89 27.68 40.44
CA ASP A 36 28.61 28.24 39.27
C ASP A 36 29.02 27.17 38.23
N GLY A 37 28.32 26.04 38.22
CA GLY A 37 28.62 24.91 37.32
C GLY A 37 27.42 24.23 36.65
N LYS A 38 26.19 24.60 37.01
CA LYS A 38 24.98 23.91 36.50
C LYS A 38 24.43 24.45 35.18
N GLU A 39 24.59 25.75 34.89
CA GLU A 39 24.06 26.34 33.66
C GLU A 39 24.79 25.85 32.40
N LYS A 40 26.13 25.70 32.44
CA LYS A 40 26.92 25.30 31.26
C LYS A 40 26.77 23.82 30.89
N ARG A 41 26.27 22.96 31.80
CA ARG A 41 26.04 21.52 31.54
C ARG A 41 24.71 21.26 30.82
N GLY A 42 23.71 22.11 31.03
CA GLY A 42 22.39 22.02 30.36
C GLY A 42 22.51 22.26 28.86
N HIS A 43 23.15 23.34 28.43
CA HIS A 43 23.31 23.67 27.00
C HIS A 43 24.17 22.67 26.22
N ARG A 44 25.25 22.13 26.80
CA ARG A 44 26.05 21.07 26.16
C ARG A 44 25.28 19.75 25.99
N ARG A 45 24.43 19.37 26.96
CA ARG A 45 23.52 18.20 26.83
C ARG A 45 22.41 18.46 25.82
N GLN A 46 21.87 19.67 25.76
CA GLN A 46 20.80 20.07 24.84
C GLN A 46 21.30 20.10 23.38
N GLY A 47 22.52 20.56 23.13
CA GLY A 47 23.16 20.51 21.81
C GLY A 47 23.46 19.08 21.33
N ARG A 48 23.93 18.19 22.22
CA ARG A 48 24.11 16.77 21.91
C ARG A 48 22.78 16.07 21.66
N SER A 49 21.75 16.34 22.48
CA SER A 49 20.40 15.79 22.30
C SER A 49 19.77 16.24 20.97
N ARG A 50 19.86 17.52 20.61
CA ARG A 50 19.39 18.02 19.31
C ARG A 50 20.13 17.37 18.14
N ARG A 51 21.45 17.19 18.25
CA ARG A 51 22.24 16.51 17.22
C ARG A 51 21.87 15.04 17.08
N THR A 52 21.65 14.33 18.20
CA THR A 52 21.18 12.94 18.19
C THR A 52 19.78 12.83 17.57
N LEU A 53 18.84 13.70 17.96
CA LEU A 53 17.48 13.73 17.38
C LEU A 53 17.50 14.00 15.88
N LEU A 54 18.32 14.95 15.42
CA LEU A 54 18.49 15.22 13.98
C LEU A 54 19.09 14.01 13.25
N LEU A 55 20.11 13.37 13.81
CA LEU A 55 20.69 12.14 13.26
C LEU A 55 19.66 11.02 13.16
N THR A 56 18.87 10.80 14.21
CA THR A 56 17.78 9.81 14.20
C THR A 56 16.73 10.15 13.15
N ALA A 57 16.30 11.41 13.07
CA ALA A 57 15.33 11.85 12.06
C ALA A 57 15.85 11.64 10.63
N VAL A 58 17.11 12.01 10.36
CA VAL A 58 17.76 11.79 9.06
C VAL A 58 17.85 10.31 8.73
N LEU A 59 18.23 9.46 9.69
CA LEU A 59 18.33 8.01 9.49
C LEU A 59 16.96 7.39 9.20
N VAL A 60 15.92 7.83 9.92
CA VAL A 60 14.53 7.43 9.65
C VAL A 60 14.10 7.85 8.25
N ILE A 61 14.32 9.11 7.85
CA ILE A 61 13.98 9.58 6.49
C ILE A 61 14.75 8.81 5.43
N ALA A 62 16.07 8.64 5.60
CA ALA A 62 16.92 7.92 4.67
C ALA A 62 16.52 6.45 4.52
N SER A 63 16.16 5.78 5.63
CA SER A 63 15.66 4.40 5.60
C SER A 63 14.30 4.29 4.91
N GLN A 64 13.35 5.21 5.17
CA GLN A 64 12.05 5.22 4.46
C GLN A 64 12.24 5.46 2.96
N LEU A 65 13.11 6.41 2.58
CA LEU A 65 13.44 6.68 1.18
C LEU A 65 14.15 5.49 0.52
N GLY A 66 15.11 4.88 1.20
CA GLY A 66 15.84 3.71 0.72
C GLY A 66 14.90 2.52 0.48
N VAL A 67 13.97 2.26 1.40
CA VAL A 67 12.92 1.24 1.22
C VAL A 67 11.98 1.61 0.08
N GLY A 68 11.57 2.87 -0.06
CA GLY A 68 10.75 3.33 -1.17
C GLY A 68 11.41 3.11 -2.54
N ILE A 69 12.71 3.41 -2.66
CA ILE A 69 13.50 3.17 -3.88
C ILE A 69 13.65 1.66 -4.14
N LEU A 70 13.89 0.87 -3.10
CA LEU A 70 14.02 -0.58 -3.22
C LEU A 70 12.71 -1.24 -3.68
N LEU A 71 11.58 -0.79 -3.15
CA LEU A 71 10.25 -1.25 -3.55
C LEU A 71 9.92 -0.88 -5.00
N ASP A 72 10.37 0.28 -5.47
CA ASP A 72 10.25 0.67 -6.87
C ASP A 72 11.09 -0.19 -7.81
N ARG A 73 12.18 -0.78 -7.33
CA ARG A 73 13.00 -1.71 -8.13
C ARG A 73 12.42 -3.12 -8.18
N TYR A 74 11.50 -3.47 -7.26
CA TYR A 74 10.83 -4.77 -7.20
C TYR A 74 9.30 -4.65 -7.04
N PRO A 75 8.60 -3.98 -7.96
CA PRO A 75 7.17 -3.67 -7.80
C PRO A 75 6.29 -4.93 -7.71
N THR A 76 6.70 -6.04 -8.34
CA THR A 76 5.83 -7.21 -8.52
C THR A 76 5.95 -8.28 -7.45
N LYS A 77 6.98 -8.24 -6.62
CA LYS A 77 7.09 -9.15 -5.46
C LYS A 77 6.31 -8.63 -4.26
N VAL A 78 6.19 -7.31 -4.12
CA VAL A 78 5.59 -6.68 -2.94
C VAL A 78 4.29 -5.98 -3.28
N ARG A 79 4.28 -5.07 -4.27
CA ARG A 79 3.13 -4.17 -4.50
C ARG A 79 2.05 -4.77 -5.42
N PHE A 80 2.41 -5.76 -6.25
CA PHE A 80 1.51 -6.32 -7.26
C PHE A 80 1.63 -7.84 -7.43
N MET A 81 1.34 -8.59 -6.36
CA MET A 81 1.37 -10.07 -6.37
C MET A 81 0.51 -10.70 -7.47
N ALA A 82 -0.66 -10.10 -7.77
CA ALA A 82 -1.57 -10.61 -8.79
C ALA A 82 -0.95 -10.56 -10.21
N ALA A 83 -0.25 -9.47 -10.56
CA ALA A 83 0.49 -9.38 -11.82
C ALA A 83 1.63 -10.41 -11.89
N GLY A 84 2.36 -10.58 -10.77
CA GLY A 84 3.43 -11.58 -10.68
C GLY A 84 2.91 -13.01 -10.85
N ALA A 85 1.72 -13.31 -10.34
CA ALA A 85 1.07 -14.61 -10.54
C ALA A 85 0.69 -14.84 -12.01
N ILE A 86 0.13 -13.82 -12.68
CA ILE A 86 -0.22 -13.90 -14.11
C ILE A 86 1.03 -14.09 -14.96
N VAL A 87 2.12 -13.34 -14.74
CA VAL A 87 3.37 -13.53 -15.49
C VAL A 87 3.93 -14.93 -15.30
N LYS A 88 3.97 -15.44 -14.07
CA LYS A 88 4.42 -16.81 -13.82
C LYS A 88 3.55 -17.84 -14.51
N ALA A 89 2.24 -17.61 -14.59
CA ALA A 89 1.34 -18.49 -15.33
C ALA A 89 1.63 -18.43 -16.83
N LEU A 90 1.78 -17.22 -17.39
CA LEU A 90 2.08 -16.98 -18.80
C LEU A 90 3.43 -17.58 -19.23
N GLN A 91 4.47 -17.43 -18.41
CA GLN A 91 5.80 -17.98 -18.69
C GLN A 91 5.86 -19.51 -18.64
N ARG A 92 4.89 -20.17 -18.01
CA ARG A 92 4.77 -21.63 -18.00
C ARG A 92 4.07 -22.18 -19.24
N LEU A 93 3.44 -21.32 -20.03
CA LEU A 93 2.76 -21.75 -21.25
C LEU A 93 3.79 -22.10 -22.32
N SER A 94 3.58 -23.22 -22.99
CA SER A 94 4.48 -23.71 -24.04
C SER A 94 4.36 -22.93 -25.35
N LYS A 95 3.29 -22.14 -25.50
CA LYS A 95 3.01 -21.30 -26.67
C LYS A 95 3.03 -19.82 -26.27
N PRO A 96 3.48 -18.92 -27.17
CA PRO A 96 3.34 -17.48 -26.95
C PRO A 96 1.86 -17.11 -26.84
N THR A 97 1.56 -16.12 -26.00
CA THR A 97 0.20 -15.57 -25.90
C THR A 97 -0.13 -14.79 -27.16
N ASP A 98 -1.23 -15.12 -27.82
CA ASP A 98 -1.65 -14.42 -29.04
C ASP A 98 -2.64 -13.32 -28.72
N ILE A 99 -3.61 -13.60 -27.83
CA ILE A 99 -4.66 -12.65 -27.44
C ILE A 99 -4.65 -12.49 -25.93
N LEU A 100 -4.48 -11.25 -25.48
CA LEU A 100 -4.44 -10.90 -24.06
C LEU A 100 -5.62 -9.97 -23.70
N PHE A 101 -6.42 -10.38 -22.73
CA PHE A 101 -7.52 -9.57 -22.20
C PHE A 101 -7.07 -8.83 -20.94
N LEU A 102 -7.13 -7.51 -20.96
CA LEU A 102 -6.81 -6.61 -19.85
C LEU A 102 -8.07 -5.87 -19.41
N GLY A 103 -8.36 -5.88 -18.12
CA GLY A 103 -9.54 -5.21 -17.58
C GLY A 103 -9.70 -5.43 -16.10
N SER A 104 -10.81 -4.94 -15.57
CA SER A 104 -11.26 -5.11 -14.20
C SER A 104 -11.78 -6.53 -13.95
N SER A 105 -12.07 -6.86 -12.69
CA SER A 105 -12.74 -8.12 -12.34
C SER A 105 -14.10 -8.29 -13.03
N ARG A 106 -14.80 -7.20 -13.38
CA ARG A 106 -16.08 -7.28 -14.11
C ARG A 106 -15.86 -7.80 -15.52
N PHE A 107 -14.90 -7.23 -16.23
CA PHE A 107 -14.50 -7.71 -17.54
C PHE A 107 -13.95 -9.13 -17.49
N GLY A 108 -13.09 -9.42 -16.51
CA GLY A 108 -12.55 -10.75 -16.30
C GLY A 108 -13.64 -11.81 -16.14
N ASN A 109 -14.68 -11.51 -15.37
CA ASN A 109 -15.81 -12.43 -15.16
C ASN A 109 -16.79 -12.49 -16.34
N ALA A 110 -16.87 -11.43 -17.16
CA ALA A 110 -17.73 -11.39 -18.33
C ALA A 110 -17.13 -12.16 -19.52
N VAL A 111 -15.79 -12.22 -19.63
CA VAL A 111 -15.10 -12.91 -20.72
C VAL A 111 -14.80 -14.36 -20.36
N ASN A 112 -15.57 -15.29 -20.92
CA ASN A 112 -15.28 -16.71 -20.84
C ASN A 112 -14.30 -17.13 -21.94
N THR A 113 -13.00 -17.11 -21.62
CA THR A 113 -11.93 -17.46 -22.57
C THR A 113 -11.93 -18.92 -23.01
N PHE A 114 -12.49 -19.83 -22.21
CA PHE A 114 -12.62 -21.24 -22.57
C PHE A 114 -13.61 -21.41 -23.73
N GLU A 115 -14.81 -20.85 -23.59
CA GLU A 115 -15.80 -20.87 -24.67
C GLU A 115 -15.33 -20.07 -25.90
N LEU A 116 -14.64 -18.95 -25.70
CA LEU A 116 -14.07 -18.18 -26.81
C LEU A 116 -13.03 -18.99 -27.59
N SER A 117 -12.14 -19.70 -26.89
CA SER A 117 -11.15 -20.59 -27.50
C SER A 117 -11.82 -21.76 -28.23
N ARG A 118 -12.89 -22.33 -27.65
CA ARG A 118 -13.67 -23.40 -28.28
C ARG A 118 -14.33 -22.92 -29.58
N LEU A 119 -14.96 -21.75 -29.58
CA LEU A 119 -15.64 -21.20 -30.75
C LEU A 119 -14.64 -20.86 -31.87
N ILE A 120 -13.48 -20.32 -31.52
CA ILE A 120 -12.42 -20.04 -32.50
C ILE A 120 -11.83 -21.34 -33.04
N TYR A 121 -11.69 -22.38 -32.21
CA TYR A 121 -11.26 -23.70 -32.66
C TYR A 121 -12.18 -24.31 -33.72
N LEU A 122 -13.49 -24.12 -33.61
CA LEU A 122 -14.43 -24.56 -34.64
C LEU A 122 -14.19 -23.90 -36.01
N SER A 123 -13.61 -22.70 -36.02
CA SER A 123 -13.36 -21.93 -37.26
C SER A 123 -11.92 -22.08 -37.78
N CYS A 124 -10.95 -22.20 -36.88
CA CYS A 124 -9.51 -22.13 -37.18
C CYS A 124 -8.75 -23.45 -36.95
N GLY A 125 -9.39 -24.45 -36.32
CA GLY A 125 -8.76 -25.74 -36.00
C GLY A 125 -7.46 -25.57 -35.21
N ASP A 126 -6.40 -26.26 -35.63
CA ASP A 126 -5.10 -26.25 -34.95
C ASP A 126 -4.38 -24.89 -34.95
N GLN A 127 -4.84 -23.92 -35.76
CA GLN A 127 -4.36 -22.54 -35.77
C GLN A 127 -5.03 -21.66 -34.71
N THR A 128 -5.73 -22.25 -33.73
CA THR A 128 -6.40 -21.49 -32.68
C THR A 128 -5.39 -20.68 -31.86
N PRO A 129 -5.58 -19.36 -31.74
CA PRO A 129 -4.70 -18.49 -30.96
C PRO A 129 -4.80 -18.80 -29.47
N LEU A 130 -3.68 -18.69 -28.76
CA LEU A 130 -3.67 -18.78 -27.31
C LEU A 130 -4.26 -17.51 -26.70
N ILE A 131 -5.41 -17.67 -26.06
CA ILE A 131 -6.15 -16.59 -25.41
C ILE A 131 -5.94 -16.65 -23.90
N VAL A 132 -5.59 -15.50 -23.30
CA VAL A 132 -5.38 -15.38 -21.86
C VAL A 132 -6.22 -14.24 -21.28
N ASN A 133 -6.94 -14.55 -20.21
CA ASN A 133 -7.59 -13.55 -19.36
C ASN A 133 -6.60 -13.07 -18.30
N ALA A 134 -6.15 -11.83 -18.43
CA ALA A 134 -5.25 -11.16 -17.49
C ALA A 134 -5.94 -9.98 -16.78
N ALA A 135 -7.26 -10.05 -16.65
CA ALA A 135 -8.01 -9.06 -15.89
C ALA A 135 -7.64 -9.08 -14.41
N LEU A 136 -7.64 -7.90 -13.78
CA LEU A 136 -7.30 -7.72 -12.37
C LEU A 136 -8.43 -7.06 -11.58
N PRO A 137 -8.58 -7.41 -10.30
CA PRO A 137 -9.55 -6.77 -9.43
C PRO A 137 -9.35 -5.26 -9.40
N ALA A 138 -10.44 -4.54 -9.70
CA ALA A 138 -10.46 -3.08 -9.70
C ALA A 138 -9.37 -2.43 -10.57
N ALA A 139 -9.04 -3.06 -11.71
CA ALA A 139 -8.13 -2.46 -12.68
C ALA A 139 -8.69 -1.14 -13.23
N ASP A 140 -7.80 -0.17 -13.37
CA ASP A 140 -8.02 1.11 -14.03
C ASP A 140 -7.03 1.29 -15.20
N PRO A 141 -7.15 2.35 -16.03
CA PRO A 141 -6.27 2.58 -17.17
C PRO A 141 -4.78 2.60 -16.82
N TYR A 142 -4.39 3.19 -15.69
CA TYR A 142 -2.98 3.20 -15.25
C TYR A 142 -2.47 1.80 -14.94
N SER A 143 -3.29 0.99 -14.27
CA SER A 143 -2.93 -0.39 -13.96
C SER A 143 -2.83 -1.25 -15.20
N MET A 144 -3.70 -1.04 -16.20
CA MET A 144 -3.66 -1.78 -17.45
C MET A 144 -2.44 -1.41 -18.30
N ASP A 145 -2.09 -0.11 -18.37
CA ASP A 145 -0.86 0.34 -19.03
C ASP A 145 0.40 -0.23 -18.35
N PHE A 146 0.46 -0.16 -17.02
CA PHE A 146 1.56 -0.77 -16.26
C PHE A 146 1.68 -2.27 -16.51
N LEU A 147 0.57 -3.01 -16.49
CA LEU A 147 0.59 -4.46 -16.75
C LEU A 147 1.08 -4.77 -18.15
N LEU A 148 0.61 -4.01 -19.15
CA LEU A 148 1.02 -4.21 -20.53
C LEU A 148 2.54 -4.02 -20.67
N ARG A 149 3.08 -2.91 -20.14
CA ARG A 149 4.54 -2.67 -20.10
C ARG A 149 5.27 -3.78 -19.35
N PHE A 150 4.74 -4.16 -18.19
CA PHE A 150 5.33 -5.21 -17.37
C PHE A 150 5.39 -6.56 -18.11
N PHE A 151 4.34 -6.92 -18.85
CA PHE A 151 4.31 -8.14 -19.66
C PHE A 151 5.33 -8.08 -20.80
N VAL A 152 5.38 -6.96 -21.52
CA VAL A 152 6.34 -6.74 -22.62
C VAL A 152 7.79 -6.82 -22.11
N ASP A 153 8.08 -6.19 -20.97
CA ASP A 153 9.40 -6.21 -20.33
C ASP A 153 9.81 -7.62 -19.88
N HIS A 154 8.84 -8.50 -19.62
CA HIS A 154 9.07 -9.91 -19.25
C HIS A 154 9.02 -10.87 -20.45
N GLY A 155 9.09 -10.33 -21.67
CA GLY A 155 9.16 -11.09 -22.91
C GLY A 155 7.82 -11.64 -23.40
N ILE A 156 6.70 -11.29 -22.75
CA ILE A 156 5.37 -11.66 -23.22
C ILE A 156 4.98 -10.68 -24.31
N LYS A 157 4.80 -11.19 -25.55
CA LYS A 157 4.53 -10.38 -26.74
C LYS A 157 3.19 -10.79 -27.35
N PRO A 158 2.06 -10.28 -26.84
CA PRO A 158 0.76 -10.56 -27.41
C PRO A 158 0.63 -9.98 -28.81
N GLY A 159 0.03 -10.73 -29.73
CA GLY A 159 -0.31 -10.23 -31.07
C GLY A 159 -1.50 -9.27 -31.04
N VAL A 160 -2.44 -9.50 -30.11
CA VAL A 160 -3.63 -8.67 -29.89
C VAL A 160 -3.83 -8.45 -28.39
N VAL A 161 -4.16 -7.21 -28.01
CA VAL A 161 -4.55 -6.86 -26.65
C VAL A 161 -5.96 -6.29 -26.69
N VAL A 162 -6.87 -6.88 -25.89
CA VAL A 162 -8.23 -6.39 -25.69
C VAL A 162 -8.28 -5.66 -24.35
N ILE A 163 -8.56 -4.36 -24.38
CA ILE A 163 -8.55 -3.50 -23.19
C ILE A 163 -9.98 -3.11 -22.84
N GLU A 164 -10.37 -3.33 -21.58
CA GLU A 164 -11.63 -2.81 -21.06
C GLU A 164 -11.61 -1.29 -20.97
N VAL A 165 -12.62 -0.66 -21.55
CA VAL A 165 -12.91 0.76 -21.33
C VAL A 165 -14.28 0.87 -20.67
N SER A 166 -14.30 1.18 -19.37
CA SER A 166 -15.52 1.32 -18.60
C SER A 166 -15.77 2.80 -18.25
N PRO A 167 -17.00 3.31 -18.34
CA PRO A 167 -17.30 4.70 -17.97
C PRO A 167 -16.86 5.05 -16.54
N GLU A 168 -16.89 4.07 -15.64
CA GLU A 168 -16.49 4.25 -14.25
C GLU A 168 -14.99 4.47 -14.08
N THR A 169 -14.18 3.95 -15.01
CA THR A 169 -12.71 4.04 -14.96
C THR A 169 -12.18 5.25 -15.73
N ILE A 170 -12.99 5.83 -16.61
CA ILE A 170 -12.69 7.09 -17.32
C ILE A 170 -12.96 8.31 -16.41
N LYS A 171 -13.84 8.19 -15.42
CA LYS A 171 -14.14 9.30 -14.51
C LYS A 171 -12.94 9.58 -13.58
N LEU A 172 -12.45 10.83 -13.61
CA LEU A 172 -11.49 11.35 -12.63
C LEU A 172 -11.97 11.07 -11.20
N ALA A 173 -11.08 10.50 -10.38
CA ALA A 173 -11.34 10.06 -9.01
C ALA A 173 -12.30 8.85 -8.87
N ALA A 174 -12.20 7.89 -9.79
CA ALA A 174 -12.84 6.58 -9.61
C ALA A 174 -12.46 5.97 -8.25
N ALA A 175 -13.41 5.29 -7.59
CA ALA A 175 -13.27 4.86 -6.20
C ALA A 175 -12.02 3.99 -5.93
N PHE A 176 -11.56 3.26 -6.96
CA PHE A 176 -10.42 2.34 -6.86
C PHE A 176 -9.09 2.92 -7.33
N GLN A 177 -9.12 4.06 -8.04
CA GLN A 177 -7.94 4.75 -8.55
C GLN A 177 -6.89 5.05 -7.46
N PRO A 178 -7.26 5.51 -6.23
CA PRO A 178 -6.25 5.77 -5.18
C PRO A 178 -5.46 4.54 -4.76
N VAL A 179 -6.07 3.36 -4.77
CA VAL A 179 -5.42 2.11 -4.35
C VAL A 179 -4.46 1.63 -5.43
N GLN A 180 -4.81 1.79 -6.70
CA GLN A 180 -3.93 1.40 -7.81
C GLN A 180 -2.78 2.40 -7.99
N VAL A 181 -3.06 3.69 -7.92
CA VAL A 181 -2.06 4.77 -7.94
C VAL A 181 -0.98 4.55 -6.88
N THR A 182 -1.37 4.26 -5.65
CA THR A 182 -0.40 4.04 -4.56
C THR A 182 0.43 2.78 -4.76
N ARG A 183 -0.08 1.77 -5.48
CA ARG A 183 0.61 0.50 -5.73
C ARG A 183 1.48 0.49 -6.97
N ILE A 184 1.09 1.21 -8.02
CA ILE A 184 1.63 1.02 -9.37
C ILE A 184 2.62 2.11 -9.74
N LEU A 185 2.32 3.36 -9.40
CA LEU A 185 3.21 4.46 -9.73
C LEU A 185 4.59 4.18 -9.12
N THR A 186 5.63 4.44 -9.91
CA THR A 186 7.03 4.48 -9.49
C THR A 186 7.49 5.93 -9.34
N TRP A 187 8.62 6.18 -8.68
CA TRP A 187 9.24 7.52 -8.59
C TRP A 187 9.53 8.09 -9.98
N LYS A 188 9.78 7.23 -10.98
CA LYS A 188 10.04 7.62 -12.37
C LYS A 188 8.78 8.15 -13.07
N GLU A 189 7.63 7.53 -12.82
CA GLU A 189 6.34 7.88 -13.47
C GLU A 189 5.58 8.98 -12.69
N LEU A 190 6.03 9.28 -11.47
CA LEU A 190 5.43 10.29 -10.60
C LEU A 190 5.32 11.69 -11.25
N PRO A 191 6.32 12.21 -11.97
CA PRO A 191 6.21 13.53 -12.61
C PRO A 191 5.15 13.55 -13.70
N GLU A 192 5.06 12.48 -14.50
CA GLU A 192 4.11 12.36 -15.62
C GLU A 192 2.67 12.25 -15.11
N ALA A 193 2.42 11.54 -14.02
CA ALA A 193 1.08 11.41 -13.44
C ALA A 193 0.69 12.57 -12.51
N MET A 194 1.59 13.52 -12.21
CA MET A 194 1.37 14.53 -11.17
C MET A 194 0.17 15.44 -11.48
N SER A 195 -0.03 15.81 -12.75
CA SER A 195 -1.19 16.62 -13.19
C SER A 195 -2.51 15.94 -12.81
N ASP A 196 -2.62 14.67 -13.16
CA ASP A 196 -3.85 13.88 -12.99
C ASP A 196 -4.12 13.61 -11.50
N LEU A 197 -3.06 13.49 -10.71
CA LEU A 197 -3.12 13.30 -9.26
C LEU A 197 -3.52 14.57 -8.51
N ILE A 198 -3.10 15.74 -9.00
CA ILE A 198 -3.52 17.04 -8.46
C ILE A 198 -5.00 17.26 -8.78
N GLU A 199 -5.40 17.03 -10.04
CA GLU A 199 -6.78 17.18 -10.49
C GLU A 199 -7.73 16.20 -9.76
N GLY A 200 -7.28 14.95 -9.57
CA GLY A 200 -7.97 13.93 -8.78
C GLY A 200 -7.90 14.10 -7.26
N ARG A 201 -7.20 15.11 -6.74
CA ARG A 201 -6.96 15.37 -5.29
C ARG A 201 -6.34 14.19 -4.52
N GLN A 202 -5.54 13.36 -5.19
CA GLN A 202 -4.97 12.12 -4.59
C GLN A 202 -3.52 12.28 -4.11
N TYR A 203 -2.91 13.46 -4.29
CA TYR A 203 -1.50 13.74 -3.98
C TYR A 203 -1.10 13.39 -2.53
N SER A 204 -1.98 13.66 -1.55
CA SER A 204 -1.68 13.43 -0.13
C SER A 204 -1.52 11.95 0.22
N ARG A 205 -2.32 11.08 -0.43
CA ARG A 205 -2.23 9.62 -0.28
C ARG A 205 -1.02 9.04 -0.99
N LEU A 206 -0.64 9.62 -2.12
CA LEU A 206 0.58 9.22 -2.82
C LEU A 206 1.81 9.59 -1.99
N MET A 207 1.87 10.81 -1.46
CA MET A 207 2.95 11.23 -0.57
C MET A 207 3.05 10.35 0.67
N SER A 208 1.94 9.93 1.28
CA SER A 208 1.98 9.00 2.41
C SER A 208 2.50 7.60 2.03
N SER A 209 2.13 7.08 0.85
CA SER A 209 2.70 5.82 0.32
C SER A 209 4.19 5.86 0.04
N ARG A 210 4.75 7.05 -0.18
CA ARG A 210 6.18 7.26 -0.45
C ARG A 210 7.00 7.56 0.79
N LEU A 211 6.43 8.30 1.73
CA LEU A 211 7.13 8.74 2.92
C LEU A 211 7.07 7.71 4.04
N ILE A 212 6.06 6.82 4.04
CA ILE A 212 5.88 5.80 5.07
C ILE A 212 5.51 4.43 4.46
N PRO A 213 6.28 3.90 3.49
CA PRO A 213 5.96 2.64 2.79
C PRO A 213 5.87 1.45 3.76
N ILE A 214 6.69 1.40 4.81
CA ILE A 214 6.72 0.29 5.78
C ILE A 214 5.39 0.18 6.53
N PHE A 215 4.75 1.30 6.88
CA PHE A 215 3.47 1.30 7.58
C PHE A 215 2.33 0.83 6.68
N LEU A 216 2.34 1.26 5.41
CA LEU A 216 1.28 0.96 4.45
C LEU A 216 1.36 -0.48 3.90
N TYR A 217 2.56 -0.97 3.62
CA TYR A 217 2.78 -2.31 3.08
C TYR A 217 3.08 -3.37 4.15
N ARG A 218 2.90 -3.06 5.45
CA ARG A 218 3.22 -3.99 6.54
C ARG A 218 2.59 -5.38 6.42
N LYS A 219 1.38 -5.46 5.83
CA LYS A 219 0.65 -6.73 5.63
C LYS A 219 1.12 -7.52 4.40
N GLU A 220 1.84 -6.86 3.49
CA GLU A 220 2.42 -7.47 2.29
C GLU A 220 3.90 -7.85 2.54
N LEU A 221 4.52 -7.33 3.61
CA LEU A 221 5.91 -7.54 4.01
C LEU A 221 6.11 -8.57 5.15
N LEU A 222 5.07 -8.85 5.94
CA LEU A 222 5.05 -9.84 7.04
C LEU A 222 4.21 -11.05 6.64
#